data_AF-A0A838T0Y9-F1
#
_entry.id   AF-A0A838T0Y9-F1
#
_cell.length_a   1.000
_cell.length_b   1.000
_cell.length_c   1.000
_cell.angle_alpha   90.00
_cell.angle_beta   90.00
_cell.angle_gamma   90.00
#
_symmetry.space_group_name_H-M   'P 1'
#
loop_
_entity.id
_entity.type
_entity.pdbx_description
1 polymer ?
#
loop_
_entity_poly.entity_id
_entity_poly.type
_entity_poly.pdbx_seq_one_letter_code
_entity_poly.pdbx_strand_id
1 'polypeptide(L)'
;MARPRRSGPRGFSVIEIVTAMAVIAVLAGILLANINPETPNDRARYDAAADALQQLGNAIGSSQPTKKQRSFHQVVGVYPAKLGHLTTPITTTDLNLCGNAYTGPATTAGTQTYKWQKAANPFWGRQLLTTGTPIAPGFTVQDVINRVYPVATSAGNRSNVMQLVMPTVTLTDAQGLDLAVDGVADGTKGTVIYSSTNSTSVSYNINFLASSVSLQPAIC
;
A
#
# COMPACT_ATOMS: atom_id res chain seq x y z
N MET A 1 32.33 -41.32 -56.42
CA MET A 1 31.01 -40.75 -56.81
C MET A 1 29.99 -41.11 -55.74
N ALA A 2 29.67 -40.18 -54.83
CA ALA A 2 28.73 -40.41 -53.72
C ALA A 2 27.33 -39.90 -54.12
N ARG A 3 26.31 -40.78 -54.06
CA ARG A 3 24.91 -40.39 -54.35
C ARG A 3 24.29 -39.74 -53.11
N PRO A 4 23.65 -38.55 -53.23
CA PRO A 4 22.96 -37.91 -52.12
C PRO A 4 21.68 -38.68 -51.77
N ARG A 5 21.57 -39.11 -50.50
CA ARG A 5 20.32 -39.65 -49.94
C ARG A 5 19.31 -38.50 -49.83
N ARG A 6 18.24 -38.56 -50.62
CA ARG A 6 17.07 -37.68 -50.44
C ARG A 6 16.35 -38.08 -49.15
N SER A 7 16.41 -37.21 -48.15
CA SER A 7 15.55 -37.27 -46.97
C SER A 7 14.12 -36.97 -47.41
N GLY A 8 13.27 -37.99 -47.46
CA GLY A 8 11.84 -37.82 -47.74
C GLY A 8 11.16 -36.99 -46.64
N PRO A 9 10.08 -36.25 -46.97
CA PRO A 9 9.33 -35.51 -45.97
C PRO A 9 8.78 -36.48 -44.92
N ARG A 10 9.20 -36.33 -43.67
CA ARG A 10 8.61 -37.05 -42.54
C ARG A 10 7.23 -36.46 -42.31
N GLY A 11 6.19 -37.23 -42.64
CA GLY A 11 4.81 -36.85 -42.34
C GLY A 11 4.61 -36.71 -40.83
N PHE A 12 3.89 -35.67 -40.42
CA PHE A 12 3.51 -35.47 -39.02
C PHE A 12 2.68 -36.66 -38.54
N SER A 13 3.08 -37.23 -37.40
CA SER A 13 2.34 -38.29 -36.75
C SER A 13 1.03 -37.74 -36.18
N VAL A 14 -0.08 -38.48 -36.31
CA VAL A 14 -1.36 -38.13 -35.67
C VAL A 14 -1.18 -37.91 -34.16
N ILE A 15 -0.27 -38.65 -33.53
CA ILE A 15 0.07 -38.49 -32.11
C ILE A 15 0.64 -37.11 -31.80
N GLU A 16 1.42 -36.52 -32.71
CA GLU A 16 2.02 -35.20 -32.52
C GLU A 16 0.95 -34.10 -32.56
N ILE A 17 -0.03 -34.23 -33.45
CA ILE A 17 -1.17 -33.30 -33.55
C ILE A 17 -2.03 -33.37 -32.28
N VAL A 18 -2.33 -34.57 -31.80
CA VAL A 18 -3.13 -34.76 -30.57
C VAL A 18 -2.40 -34.18 -29.35
N THR A 19 -1.09 -34.38 -29.26
CA THR A 19 -0.29 -33.85 -28.14
C THR A 19 -0.24 -32.32 -28.18
N ALA A 20 -0.05 -31.72 -29.36
CA ALA A 20 -0.06 -30.27 -29.53
C ALA A 20 -1.42 -29.65 -29.13
N MET A 21 -2.53 -30.28 -29.52
CA MET A 21 -3.87 -29.82 -29.13
C MET A 21 -4.11 -29.91 -27.62
N ALA A 22 -3.64 -30.97 -26.96
CA ALA A 22 -3.75 -31.11 -25.51
C ALA A 22 -2.98 -30.00 -24.78
N VAL A 23 -1.76 -29.68 -25.22
CA VAL A 23 -0.97 -28.58 -24.64
C VAL A 23 -1.65 -27.24 -24.85
N ILE A 24 -2.19 -26.97 -26.04
CA ILE A 24 -2.93 -25.73 -26.32
C ILE A 24 -4.17 -25.61 -25.44
N ALA A 25 -4.94 -26.69 -25.26
CA ALA A 25 -6.14 -26.69 -24.42
C ALA A 25 -5.81 -26.40 -22.94
N VAL A 26 -4.71 -26.97 -22.43
CA VAL A 26 -4.24 -26.71 -21.07
C VAL A 26 -3.75 -25.27 -20.91
N LEU A 27 -2.97 -24.76 -21.87
CA LEU A 27 -2.53 -23.36 -21.86
C LEU A 27 -3.70 -22.39 -21.96
N ALA A 28 -4.70 -22.67 -22.80
CA ALA A 28 -5.91 -21.87 -22.90
C ALA A 28 -6.71 -21.89 -21.59
N GLY A 29 -6.82 -23.05 -20.93
CA GLY A 29 -7.46 -23.17 -19.62
C GLY A 29 -6.77 -22.34 -18.53
N ILE A 30 -5.43 -22.34 -18.51
CA ILE A 30 -4.63 -21.53 -17.57
C ILE A 30 -4.81 -20.03 -17.86
N LEU A 31 -4.81 -19.65 -19.14
CA LEU A 31 -5.05 -18.26 -19.53
C LEU A 31 -6.46 -17.80 -19.17
N LEU A 32 -7.49 -18.63 -19.42
CA LEU A 32 -8.90 -18.35 -19.12
C LEU A 32 -9.21 -18.29 -17.62
N ALA A 33 -8.55 -19.12 -16.80
CA ALA A 33 -8.71 -19.08 -15.34
C ALA A 33 -8.15 -17.79 -14.71
N ASN A 34 -7.27 -17.08 -15.40
CA ASN A 34 -6.67 -15.81 -14.97
C ASN A 34 -7.40 -14.56 -15.50
N ILE A 35 -8.48 -14.70 -16.27
CA ILE A 35 -9.25 -13.57 -16.79
C ILE A 35 -10.52 -13.40 -15.96
N ASN A 36 -10.39 -12.82 -14.77
CA ASN A 36 -11.40 -11.84 -14.38
C ASN A 36 -10.99 -10.56 -15.11
N PRO A 37 -11.60 -10.22 -16.26
CA PRO A 37 -11.20 -9.03 -16.98
C PRO A 37 -11.49 -7.83 -16.08
N GLU A 38 -10.44 -7.24 -15.49
CA GLU A 38 -10.56 -5.95 -14.82
C GLU A 38 -11.24 -5.00 -15.79
N THR A 39 -12.40 -4.47 -15.40
CA THR A 39 -13.05 -3.47 -16.24
C THR A 39 -12.24 -2.16 -16.14
N PRO A 40 -12.30 -1.28 -17.15
CA PRO A 40 -11.68 0.05 -17.03
C PRO A 40 -12.13 0.83 -15.79
N ASN A 41 -13.37 0.58 -15.32
CA ASN A 41 -13.91 1.16 -14.09
C ASN A 41 -13.25 0.60 -12.83
N ASP A 42 -12.92 -0.70 -12.82
CA ASP A 42 -12.17 -1.31 -11.71
C ASP A 42 -10.78 -0.72 -11.61
N ARG A 43 -10.10 -0.58 -12.75
CA ARG A 43 -8.75 -0.01 -12.77
C ARG A 43 -8.71 1.42 -12.23
N ALA A 44 -9.62 2.27 -12.71
CA ALA A 44 -9.71 3.65 -12.23
C ALA A 44 -9.98 3.74 -10.72
N ARG A 45 -10.74 2.78 -10.17
CA ARG A 45 -11.02 2.68 -8.73
C ARG A 45 -9.79 2.25 -7.93
N TYR A 46 -8.99 1.32 -8.43
CA TYR A 46 -7.72 0.91 -7.81
C TYR A 46 -6.68 2.03 -7.84
N ASP A 47 -6.52 2.70 -8.98
CA ASP A 47 -5.60 3.82 -9.13
C ASP A 47 -6.00 4.98 -8.19
N ALA A 48 -7.31 5.29 -8.07
CA ALA A 48 -7.80 6.28 -7.12
C ALA A 48 -7.52 5.89 -5.65
N ALA A 49 -7.64 4.60 -5.31
CA ALA A 49 -7.29 4.12 -3.98
C ALA A 49 -5.79 4.24 -3.70
N ALA A 50 -4.94 3.86 -4.67
CA ALA A 50 -3.49 3.98 -4.59
C ALA A 50 -3.05 5.45 -4.41
N ASP A 51 -3.60 6.36 -5.21
CA ASP A 51 -3.35 7.80 -5.10
C ASP A 51 -3.75 8.35 -3.72
N ALA A 52 -4.92 7.96 -3.21
CA ALA A 52 -5.38 8.39 -1.88
C ALA A 52 -4.46 7.86 -0.76
N LEU A 53 -4.01 6.60 -0.84
CA LEU A 53 -3.07 6.01 0.12
C LEU A 53 -1.69 6.67 0.06
N GLN A 54 -1.19 6.97 -1.14
CA GLN A 54 0.06 7.70 -1.31
C GLN A 54 -0.03 9.11 -0.75
N GLN A 55 -1.12 9.82 -1.04
CA GLN A 55 -1.36 11.16 -0.49
C GLN A 55 -1.49 11.11 1.03
N LEU A 56 -2.15 10.10 1.63
CA LEU A 56 -2.21 9.92 3.08
C LEU A 56 -0.82 9.65 3.67
N GLY A 57 -0.02 8.78 3.06
CA GLY A 57 1.37 8.57 3.47
C GLY A 57 2.19 9.87 3.42
N ASN A 58 1.94 10.70 2.40
CA ASN A 58 2.55 12.02 2.29
C ASN A 58 2.13 12.98 3.41
N ALA A 59 0.84 13.02 3.73
CA ALA A 59 0.30 13.83 4.82
C ALA A 59 0.82 13.37 6.20
N ILE A 60 1.04 12.07 6.39
CA ILE A 60 1.53 11.52 7.66
C ILE A 60 3.00 11.88 7.88
N GLY A 61 3.88 11.62 6.91
CA GLY A 61 5.31 11.68 7.19
C GLY A 61 6.26 11.92 6.04
N SER A 62 5.76 12.29 4.84
CA SER A 62 6.69 12.55 3.74
C SER A 62 7.67 13.65 4.11
N SER A 63 8.95 13.33 3.93
CA SER A 63 10.07 14.22 4.18
C SER A 63 10.65 14.66 2.84
N GLN A 64 10.13 15.75 2.29
CA GLN A 64 10.78 16.43 1.17
C GLN A 64 11.60 17.60 1.73
N PRO A 65 12.94 17.48 1.84
CA PRO A 65 13.77 18.50 2.50
C PRO A 65 13.76 19.85 1.77
N THR A 66 13.43 19.84 0.48
CA THR A 66 13.39 21.02 -0.38
C THR A 66 12.03 21.71 -0.43
N LYS A 67 10.98 21.14 0.18
CA LYS A 67 9.63 21.73 0.18
C LYS A 67 9.22 22.17 1.57
N LYS A 68 8.31 23.15 1.61
CA LYS A 68 7.69 23.62 2.86
C LYS A 68 7.16 22.40 3.62
N GLN A 69 7.49 22.32 4.92
CA GLN A 69 7.02 21.25 5.79
C GLN A 69 5.49 21.22 5.78
N ARG A 70 4.93 20.12 5.28
CA ARG A 70 3.50 19.96 5.07
C ARG A 70 2.95 18.66 5.66
N SER A 71 3.80 17.73 6.08
CA SER A 71 3.35 16.51 6.73
C SER A 71 3.28 16.66 8.24
N PHE A 72 2.43 15.85 8.87
CA PHE A 72 2.20 15.85 10.31
C PHE A 72 3.52 15.63 11.06
N HIS A 73 4.30 14.61 10.67
CA HIS A 73 5.57 14.32 11.32
C HIS A 73 6.57 15.48 11.21
N GLN A 74 6.66 16.13 10.06
CA GLN A 74 7.58 17.27 9.89
C GLN A 74 7.22 18.47 10.78
N VAL A 75 5.92 18.75 10.94
CA VAL A 75 5.46 19.92 11.71
C VAL A 75 5.39 19.63 13.20
N VAL A 76 4.79 18.49 13.58
CA VAL A 76 4.54 18.12 14.99
C VAL A 76 5.77 17.45 15.61
N GLY A 77 6.56 16.72 14.83
CA GLY A 77 7.79 16.04 15.27
C GLY A 77 7.60 14.58 15.71
N VAL A 78 6.37 14.05 15.66
CA VAL A 78 6.04 12.65 15.99
C VAL A 78 4.98 12.12 15.01
N TYR A 79 4.87 10.80 14.88
CA TYR A 79 3.86 10.18 14.03
C TYR A 79 2.50 10.09 14.73
N PRO A 80 1.38 10.31 14.01
CA PRO A 80 0.06 10.16 14.58
C PRO A 80 -0.31 8.68 14.78
N ALA A 81 -1.08 8.37 15.84
CA ALA A 81 -1.67 7.04 16.03
C ALA A 81 -3.00 6.88 15.27
N LYS A 82 -3.62 7.99 14.84
CA LYS A 82 -4.92 8.00 14.18
C LYS A 82 -4.90 8.91 12.96
N LEU A 83 -5.60 8.53 11.90
CA LEU A 83 -5.81 9.34 10.69
C LEU A 83 -6.57 10.63 11.02
N GLY A 84 -7.52 10.59 11.96
CA GLY A 84 -8.26 11.73 12.45
C GLY A 84 -7.36 12.86 12.95
N HIS A 85 -6.16 12.56 13.47
CA HIS A 85 -5.19 13.58 13.89
C HIS A 85 -4.66 14.43 12.73
N LEU A 86 -4.84 14.04 11.47
CA LEU A 86 -4.48 14.86 10.31
C LEU A 86 -5.48 16.00 10.06
N THR A 87 -6.71 15.89 10.57
CA THR A 87 -7.81 16.84 10.30
C THR A 87 -8.42 17.46 11.55
N THR A 88 -8.31 16.80 12.68
CA THR A 88 -8.86 17.24 13.96
C THR A 88 -7.72 17.63 14.91
N PRO A 89 -7.86 18.74 15.65
CA PRO A 89 -6.85 19.16 16.62
C PRO A 89 -6.52 18.07 17.64
N ILE A 90 -5.23 17.77 17.77
CA ILE A 90 -4.72 16.87 18.81
C ILE A 90 -4.71 17.57 20.17
N THR A 91 -4.88 16.77 21.22
CA THR A 91 -4.89 17.19 22.62
C THR A 91 -3.82 16.43 23.41
N THR A 92 -3.59 16.84 24.67
CA THR A 92 -2.66 16.14 25.57
C THR A 92 -3.18 14.78 26.05
N THR A 93 -4.46 14.46 25.83
CA THR A 93 -5.01 13.13 26.13
C THR A 93 -4.88 12.17 24.95
N ASP A 94 -4.63 12.69 23.74
CA ASP A 94 -4.41 11.87 22.57
C ASP A 94 -3.00 11.26 22.62
N LEU A 95 -2.89 10.03 22.09
CA LEU A 95 -1.63 9.31 21.99
C LEU A 95 -1.06 9.40 20.57
N ASN A 96 0.26 9.55 20.47
CA ASN A 96 0.99 9.38 19.23
C ASN A 96 1.22 7.88 18.93
N LEU A 97 1.78 7.56 17.77
CA LEU A 97 2.01 6.17 17.35
C LEU A 97 2.87 5.35 18.32
N CYS A 98 3.68 6.03 19.14
CA CYS A 98 4.53 5.42 20.16
C CYS A 98 3.78 5.10 21.46
N GLY A 99 2.49 5.42 21.55
CA GLY A 99 1.70 5.30 22.78
C GLY A 99 1.96 6.43 23.80
N ASN A 100 2.72 7.46 23.43
CA ASN A 100 2.98 8.61 24.30
C ASN A 100 1.95 9.71 24.07
N ALA A 101 1.51 10.38 25.14
CA ALA A 101 0.68 11.56 25.05
C ALA A 101 1.37 12.68 24.26
N TYR A 102 0.60 13.46 23.49
CA TYR A 102 1.17 14.66 22.86
C TYR A 102 1.56 15.70 23.91
N THR A 103 2.70 16.36 23.68
CA THR A 103 3.27 17.27 24.66
C THR A 103 2.55 18.61 24.69
N GLY A 104 2.32 19.11 25.92
CA GLY A 104 1.92 20.46 26.30
C GLY A 104 0.56 20.97 25.78
N PRO A 105 0.00 22.05 26.35
CA PRO A 105 -1.23 22.65 25.85
C PRO A 105 -1.00 23.44 24.57
N ALA A 106 -2.07 23.64 23.79
CA ALA A 106 -2.01 24.29 22.49
C ALA A 106 -1.71 25.81 22.57
N THR A 107 -1.70 26.38 23.78
CA THR A 107 -1.33 27.77 24.06
C THR A 107 0.15 27.99 24.30
N THR A 108 0.94 26.93 24.54
CA THR A 108 2.37 27.04 24.85
C THR A 108 3.21 26.83 23.60
N ALA A 109 3.97 27.85 23.19
CA ALA A 109 4.81 27.76 22.00
C ALA A 109 5.81 26.58 22.06
N GLY A 110 5.97 25.88 20.94
CA GLY A 110 6.92 24.78 20.80
C GLY A 110 6.39 23.40 21.20
N THR A 111 5.22 23.32 21.86
CA THR A 111 4.56 22.06 22.19
C THR A 111 3.97 21.39 20.94
N GLN A 112 3.72 20.08 20.99
CA GLN A 112 3.18 19.35 19.84
C GLN A 112 1.77 19.82 19.47
N THR A 113 0.92 20.04 20.47
CA THR A 113 -0.44 20.56 20.27
C THR A 113 -0.43 21.98 19.69
N TYR A 114 0.48 22.86 20.14
CA TYR A 114 0.66 24.21 19.57
C TYR A 114 1.13 24.14 18.11
N LYS A 115 2.11 23.29 17.80
CA LYS A 115 2.62 23.10 16.44
C LYS A 115 1.52 22.64 15.48
N TRP A 116 0.68 21.72 15.92
CA TRP A 116 -0.50 21.30 15.16
C TRP A 116 -1.45 22.48 14.92
N GLN A 117 -1.82 23.21 15.98
CA GLN A 117 -2.77 24.33 15.89
C GLN A 117 -2.26 25.48 15.01
N LYS A 118 -0.95 25.70 14.98
CA LYS A 118 -0.31 26.72 14.13
C LYS A 118 0.01 26.24 12.72
N ALA A 119 -0.23 24.97 12.39
CA ALA A 119 -0.19 24.53 11.02
C ALA A 119 -1.24 25.32 10.23
N ALA A 120 -0.83 25.97 9.14
CA ALA A 120 -1.68 26.90 8.41
C ALA A 120 -2.96 26.26 7.83
N ASN A 121 -3.01 24.93 7.75
CA ASN A 121 -4.15 24.13 7.31
C ASN A 121 -4.07 22.74 7.98
N PRO A 122 -5.19 21.99 8.02
CA PRO A 122 -5.15 20.54 8.21
C PRO A 122 -4.13 19.87 7.30
N PHE A 123 -3.52 18.78 7.78
CA PHE A 123 -2.57 17.98 7.01
C PHE A 123 -3.24 17.20 5.88
N TRP A 124 -4.58 17.13 5.90
CA TRP A 124 -5.41 16.49 4.90
C TRP A 124 -6.64 17.35 4.57
N GLY A 125 -6.98 17.48 3.29
CA GLY A 125 -7.98 18.43 2.81
C GLY A 125 -9.44 18.03 3.03
N ARG A 126 -9.71 16.77 3.41
CA ARG A 126 -11.06 16.24 3.65
C ARG A 126 -11.16 15.73 5.08
N GLN A 127 -12.33 15.79 5.70
CA GLN A 127 -12.50 15.20 7.03
C GLN A 127 -12.26 13.68 7.00
N LEU A 128 -11.51 13.18 7.98
CA LEU A 128 -11.26 11.75 8.20
C LEU A 128 -12.18 11.27 9.33
N LEU A 129 -12.89 10.17 9.10
CA LEU A 129 -13.88 9.62 10.01
C LEU A 129 -13.23 8.60 10.95
N THR A 130 -13.59 8.67 12.24
CA THR A 130 -13.10 7.74 13.27
C THR A 130 -13.64 6.31 13.10
N THR A 131 -14.78 6.17 12.43
CA THR A 131 -15.41 4.87 12.11
C THR A 131 -14.84 4.21 10.86
N GLY A 132 -13.93 4.89 10.16
CA GLY A 132 -13.39 4.46 8.86
C GLY A 132 -13.70 5.47 7.76
N THR A 133 -12.68 5.79 6.95
CA THR A 133 -12.77 6.80 5.89
C THR A 133 -12.82 6.12 4.52
N PRO A 134 -13.87 6.32 3.72
CA PRO A 134 -13.89 5.83 2.34
C PRO A 134 -12.88 6.63 1.50
N ILE A 135 -11.87 5.95 0.95
CA ILE A 135 -10.84 6.59 0.12
C ILE A 135 -11.11 6.43 -1.38
N ALA A 136 -11.77 5.33 -1.76
CA ALA A 136 -12.27 5.05 -3.10
C ALA A 136 -13.46 4.07 -2.96
N PRO A 137 -14.29 3.88 -4.00
CA PRO A 137 -15.37 2.89 -3.93
C PRO A 137 -14.82 1.50 -3.57
N GLY A 138 -15.42 0.83 -2.58
CA GLY A 138 -14.94 -0.47 -2.09
C GLY A 138 -13.71 -0.43 -1.16
N PHE A 139 -13.09 0.74 -0.94
CA PHE A 139 -11.93 0.89 -0.07
C PHE A 139 -12.22 1.88 1.06
N THR A 140 -12.30 1.37 2.28
CA THR A 140 -12.44 2.17 3.50
C THR A 140 -11.26 1.91 4.41
N VAL A 141 -10.51 2.95 4.75
CA VAL A 141 -9.36 2.85 5.65
C VAL A 141 -9.81 3.08 7.10
N GLN A 142 -9.32 2.26 8.03
CA GLN A 142 -9.53 2.47 9.47
C GLN A 142 -8.84 3.75 9.95
N ASP A 143 -9.37 4.33 11.02
CA ASP A 143 -8.77 5.49 11.66
C ASP A 143 -7.44 5.16 12.34
N VAL A 144 -7.32 3.97 12.93
CA VAL A 144 -6.12 3.56 13.67
C VAL A 144 -4.97 3.27 12.71
N ILE A 145 -3.81 3.87 12.98
CA ILE A 145 -2.55 3.58 12.30
C ILE A 145 -1.80 2.56 13.14
N ASN A 146 -1.53 1.39 12.56
CA ASN A 146 -0.83 0.33 13.26
C ASN A 146 0.68 0.49 13.07
N ARG A 147 1.42 0.25 14.16
CA ARG A 147 2.87 0.12 14.11
C ARG A 147 3.21 -1.37 14.00
N VAL A 148 3.84 -1.77 12.91
CA VAL A 148 4.16 -3.18 12.65
C VAL A 148 5.67 -3.41 12.70
N TYR A 149 6.04 -4.49 13.38
CA TYR A 149 7.42 -4.83 13.74
C TYR A 149 7.72 -6.32 13.58
N PRO A 150 8.91 -6.65 13.07
CA PRO A 150 9.50 -6.14 11.84
C PRO A 150 8.81 -6.75 10.61
N VAL A 151 8.61 -5.98 9.54
CA VAL A 151 8.09 -6.54 8.27
C VAL A 151 9.26 -6.82 7.34
N ALA A 152 9.24 -8.00 6.69
CA ALA A 152 10.21 -8.34 5.66
C ALA A 152 9.92 -7.51 4.41
N THR A 153 10.85 -6.64 4.02
CA THR A 153 10.77 -5.93 2.73
C THR A 153 11.18 -6.84 1.59
N SER A 154 10.81 -6.49 0.35
CA SER A 154 11.17 -7.24 -0.87
C SER A 154 12.68 -7.42 -1.05
N ALA A 155 13.50 -6.61 -0.38
CA ALA A 155 14.96 -6.67 -0.38
C ALA A 155 15.56 -7.46 0.82
N GLY A 156 14.75 -8.15 1.62
CA GLY A 156 15.21 -8.90 2.80
C GLY A 156 15.56 -8.05 4.03
N ASN A 157 15.48 -6.72 3.92
CA ASN A 157 15.67 -5.81 5.04
C ASN A 157 14.42 -5.79 5.94
N ARG A 158 14.64 -5.77 7.26
CA ARG A 158 13.59 -5.58 8.26
C ARG A 158 13.43 -4.10 8.53
N SER A 159 12.22 -3.56 8.39
CA SER A 159 11.93 -2.17 8.71
C SER A 159 10.69 -2.07 9.58
N ASN A 160 10.68 -1.04 10.44
CA ASN A 160 9.48 -0.64 11.14
C ASN A 160 8.59 0.05 10.13
N VAL A 161 7.33 -0.36 10.03
CA VAL A 161 6.39 0.24 9.08
C VAL A 161 5.16 0.74 9.82
N MET A 162 4.58 1.82 9.29
CA MET A 162 3.22 2.19 9.63
C MET A 162 2.28 1.46 8.66
N GLN A 163 1.21 0.92 9.20
CA GLN A 163 0.23 0.17 8.44
C GLN A 163 -1.13 0.84 8.53
N LEU A 164 -1.68 1.17 7.36
CA LEU A 164 -3.07 1.55 7.20
C LEU A 164 -3.88 0.29 6.87
N VAL A 165 -4.95 0.04 7.62
CA VAL A 165 -5.77 -1.17 7.45
C VAL A 165 -7.08 -0.82 6.78
N MET A 166 -7.41 -1.52 5.72
CA MET A 166 -8.71 -1.47 5.05
C MET A 166 -9.46 -2.78 5.32
N PRO A 167 -10.38 -2.79 6.30
CA PRO A 167 -11.17 -3.96 6.58
C PRO A 167 -12.13 -4.21 5.42
N THR A 168 -12.47 -5.48 5.19
CA THR A 168 -13.56 -5.87 4.28
C THR A 168 -13.40 -5.41 2.82
N VAL A 169 -12.18 -5.50 2.29
CA VAL A 169 -11.92 -5.39 0.84
C VAL A 169 -12.18 -6.75 0.21
N THR A 170 -12.57 -6.88 -1.06
CA THR A 170 -12.67 -8.20 -1.71
C THR A 170 -11.28 -8.71 -2.13
N LEU A 171 -11.10 -10.01 -2.34
CA LEU A 171 -9.81 -10.53 -2.84
C LEU A 171 -9.43 -9.93 -4.19
N THR A 172 -10.40 -9.77 -5.09
CA THR A 172 -10.20 -9.14 -6.40
C THR A 172 -9.78 -7.68 -6.27
N ASP A 173 -10.44 -6.92 -5.40
CA ASP A 173 -10.06 -5.52 -5.14
C ASP A 173 -8.67 -5.41 -4.50
N ALA A 174 -8.32 -6.34 -3.61
CA ALA A 174 -7.01 -6.41 -2.98
C ALA A 174 -5.89 -6.66 -4.01
N GLN A 175 -6.09 -7.65 -4.90
CA GLN A 175 -5.19 -7.97 -6.00
C GLN A 175 -5.05 -6.80 -6.99
N GLY A 176 -6.16 -6.15 -7.33
CA GLY A 176 -6.17 -4.99 -8.22
C GLY A 176 -5.43 -3.79 -7.63
N LEU A 177 -5.57 -3.55 -6.33
CA LEU A 177 -4.80 -2.53 -5.62
C LEU A 177 -3.31 -2.87 -5.56
N ASP A 178 -2.95 -4.13 -5.31
CA ASP A 178 -1.56 -4.60 -5.30
C ASP A 178 -0.90 -4.41 -6.67
N LEU A 179 -1.59 -4.77 -7.75
CA LEU A 179 -1.16 -4.49 -9.12
C LEU A 179 -1.01 -3.00 -9.42
N ALA A 180 -1.86 -2.14 -8.84
CA ALA A 180 -1.77 -0.69 -9.02
C ALA A 180 -0.57 -0.08 -8.28
N VAL A 181 -0.23 -0.61 -7.10
CA VAL A 181 0.82 -0.07 -6.22
C VAL A 181 2.18 -0.70 -6.47
N ASP A 182 2.26 -2.03 -6.42
CA ASP A 182 3.52 -2.80 -6.47
C ASP A 182 3.77 -3.41 -7.85
N GLY A 183 2.77 -3.43 -8.73
CA GLY A 183 2.87 -3.93 -10.11
C GLY A 183 2.75 -5.45 -10.24
N VAL A 184 2.59 -6.17 -9.14
CA VAL A 184 2.43 -7.63 -9.07
C VAL A 184 1.43 -7.97 -7.97
N ALA A 185 0.47 -8.86 -8.22
CA ALA A 185 -0.49 -9.33 -7.21
C ALA A 185 0.04 -10.55 -6.44
N ASP A 186 0.93 -10.34 -5.46
CA ASP A 186 1.47 -11.42 -4.62
C ASP A 186 0.88 -11.45 -3.19
N GLY A 187 0.36 -10.30 -2.71
CA GLY A 187 -0.31 -10.11 -1.42
C GLY A 187 0.48 -10.45 -0.16
N THR A 188 1.71 -10.94 -0.27
CA THR A 188 2.49 -11.46 0.87
C THR A 188 3.73 -10.61 1.15
N LYS A 189 4.13 -9.76 0.21
CA LYS A 189 5.29 -8.88 0.30
C LYS A 189 4.93 -7.51 -0.27
N GLY A 190 5.83 -6.54 -0.06
CA GLY A 190 5.68 -5.22 -0.66
C GLY A 190 4.88 -4.22 0.19
N THR A 191 4.26 -3.28 -0.50
CA THR A 191 3.50 -2.17 0.06
C THR A 191 2.09 -2.63 0.41
N VAL A 192 1.45 -3.44 -0.43
CA VAL A 192 0.10 -3.96 -0.22
C VAL A 192 0.18 -5.42 0.26
N ILE A 193 -0.34 -5.69 1.46
CA ILE A 193 -0.38 -7.04 2.05
C ILE A 193 -1.83 -7.43 2.31
N TYR A 194 -2.24 -8.63 1.89
CA TYR A 194 -3.57 -9.16 2.12
C TYR A 194 -3.55 -10.68 2.31
N SER A 195 -4.51 -11.22 3.07
CA SER A 195 -4.67 -12.66 3.25
C SER A 195 -5.79 -13.19 2.37
N SER A 196 -5.56 -14.30 1.65
CA SER A 196 -6.58 -14.98 0.84
C SER A 196 -7.52 -15.87 1.66
N THR A 197 -7.26 -16.07 2.96
CA THR A 197 -7.97 -17.06 3.80
C THR A 197 -8.99 -16.48 4.78
N ASN A 198 -9.08 -15.14 4.93
CA ASN A 198 -10.04 -14.47 5.83
C ASN A 198 -10.87 -13.43 5.07
N SER A 199 -11.96 -12.93 5.67
CA SER A 199 -12.67 -11.73 5.18
C SER A 199 -11.63 -10.63 4.91
N THR A 200 -11.38 -10.36 3.64
CA THR A 200 -10.11 -9.83 3.13
C THR A 200 -9.81 -8.47 3.75
N SER A 201 -8.89 -8.47 4.71
CA SER A 201 -8.30 -7.25 5.27
C SER A 201 -7.07 -6.93 4.44
N VAL A 202 -7.02 -5.72 3.88
CA VAL A 202 -5.87 -5.24 3.12
C VAL A 202 -5.11 -4.26 3.98
N SER A 203 -3.79 -4.46 4.04
CA SER A 203 -2.86 -3.64 4.78
C SER A 203 -1.96 -2.90 3.82
N TYR A 204 -1.89 -1.57 3.94
CA TYR A 204 -0.99 -0.73 3.18
C TYR A 204 0.16 -0.26 4.08
N ASN A 205 1.38 -0.73 3.77
CA ASN A 205 2.58 -0.43 4.52
C ASN A 205 3.22 0.85 4.00
N ILE A 206 3.31 1.87 4.85
CA ILE A 206 4.01 3.09 4.54
C ILE A 206 5.47 2.94 5.00
N ASN A 207 6.35 2.77 4.02
CA ASN A 207 7.79 2.76 4.22
C ASN A 207 8.34 4.19 4.18
N PHE A 208 8.80 4.71 5.31
CA PHE A 208 9.60 5.93 5.31
C PHE A 208 11.04 5.49 5.07
N LEU A 209 11.55 5.71 3.85
CA LEU A 209 12.96 5.49 3.56
C LEU A 209 13.78 6.31 4.56
N ALA A 210 14.57 5.61 5.38
CA ALA A 210 15.64 6.24 6.11
C ALA A 210 16.54 6.91 5.06
N SER A 211 16.55 8.24 5.01
CA SER A 211 17.53 8.94 4.19
C SER A 211 18.90 8.44 4.62
N SER A 212 19.73 7.99 3.68
CA SER A 212 20.94 7.19 3.88
C SER A 212 22.09 7.88 4.62
N VAL A 213 21.83 8.96 5.36
CA VAL A 213 22.86 9.85 5.92
C VAL A 213 22.70 10.10 7.44
N SER A 214 21.70 9.54 8.12
CA SER A 214 21.60 9.75 9.57
C SER A 214 20.88 8.61 10.26
N LEU A 215 21.46 8.12 11.36
CA LEU A 215 20.84 7.29 12.38
C LEU A 215 19.63 8.05 12.97
N GLN A 216 18.54 8.15 12.23
CA GLN A 216 17.27 8.57 12.82
C GLN A 216 16.75 7.45 13.72
N PRO A 217 16.08 7.80 14.83
CA PRO A 217 15.48 6.81 15.71
C PRO A 217 14.52 5.94 14.89
N ALA A 218 14.23 4.75 15.40
CA ALA A 218 13.14 3.95 14.90
C ALA A 218 11.83 4.80 14.86
N ILE A 219 10.73 4.25 14.35
CA ILE A 219 9.42 4.94 14.31
C ILE A 219 8.98 5.52 15.69
N CYS A 220 9.72 5.19 16.76
CA CYS A 220 9.94 5.89 18.02
C CYS A 220 11.44 5.74 18.36
#